data_AF-A0A120DIC8-F1
#
_entry.id   AF-A0A120DIC8-F1
#
_cell.length_a   1.000
_cell.length_b   1.000
_cell.length_c   1.000
_cell.angle_alpha   90.00
_cell.angle_beta   90.00
_cell.angle_gamma   90.00
#
_symmetry.space_group_name_H-M   'P 1'
#
loop_
_entity.id
_entity.type
_entity.pdbx_description
1 polymer ?
#
loop_
_entity_poly.entity_id
_entity_poly.type
_entity_poly.pdbx_seq_one_letter_code
_entity_poly.pdbx_strand_id
1 'polypeptide(L)' 'MLGPAAKVIVADLIAQLNNQMIDIGHIDSEYEWMKMGVTNKVKIPHKHTAEFNFDDKQVKLEKDDNFDKQIISIIE' A
#
# COMPACT_ATOMS: atom_id res chain seq x y z
N MET A 1 1.93 2.16 -0.67
CA MET A 1 1.77 3.08 0.48
C MET A 1 2.31 4.47 0.08
N LEU A 2 1.43 5.47 0.06
CA LEU A 2 1.54 6.92 -0.23
C LEU A 2 2.64 7.53 -1.14
N GLY A 3 3.39 6.76 -1.91
CA GLY A 3 4.27 7.26 -2.98
C GLY A 3 5.25 8.35 -2.51
N PRO A 4 5.49 9.41 -3.30
CA PRO A 4 6.34 10.53 -2.90
C PRO A 4 5.82 11.29 -1.66
N ALA A 5 4.51 11.37 -1.46
CA ALA A 5 3.91 12.10 -0.34
C ALA A 5 4.29 11.48 1.02
N ALA A 6 4.49 10.16 1.08
CA ALA A 6 4.95 9.47 2.30
C ALA A 6 6.24 10.08 2.88
N LYS A 7 7.15 10.57 2.03
CA LYS A 7 8.49 11.03 2.44
C LYS A 7 8.37 12.32 3.25
N VAL A 8 7.57 13.26 2.75
CA VAL A 8 7.29 14.53 3.42
C VAL A 8 6.49 14.30 4.70
N ILE A 9 5.45 13.45 4.65
CA ILE A 9 4.64 13.14 5.84
C ILE A 9 5.49 12.52 6.94
N VAL A 10 6.35 11.55 6.62
CA VAL A 10 7.25 10.96 7.60
C VAL A 10 8.19 12.02 8.18
N ALA A 11 8.81 12.85 7.33
CA ALA A 11 9.72 13.91 7.78
C ALA A 11 9.04 14.94 8.70
N ASP A 12 7.82 15.37 8.38
CA ASP A 12 7.07 16.34 9.17
C ASP A 12 6.60 15.72 10.51
N LEU A 13 6.08 14.49 10.47
CA LEU A 13 5.55 13.84 11.68
C LEU A 13 6.63 13.48 12.69
N ILE A 14 7.82 13.02 12.26
CA ILE A 14 8.93 12.75 13.20
C ILE A 14 9.48 14.03 13.84
N ALA A 15 9.30 15.19 13.19
CA ALA A 15 9.70 16.48 13.75
C ALA A 15 8.68 17.01 14.79
N GLN A 16 7.41 16.59 14.68
CA GLN A 16 6.31 17.06 15.52
C GLN A 16 5.92 16.08 16.64
N LEU A 17 6.18 14.78 16.46
CA LEU A 17 5.75 13.71 17.36
C LEU A 17 6.96 12.91 17.83
N ASN A 18 6.89 12.37 19.04
CA ASN A 18 7.92 11.47 19.58
C ASN A 18 7.68 10.00 19.17
N ASN A 19 7.27 9.78 17.93
CA ASN A 19 6.88 8.47 17.41
C ASN A 19 7.81 8.10 16.25
N GLN A 20 8.21 6.83 16.18
CA GLN A 20 8.86 6.29 15.00
C GLN A 20 7.84 6.18 13.86
N MET A 21 8.18 6.73 12.70
CA MET A 21 7.42 6.58 11.46
C MET A 21 8.31 5.90 10.41
N ILE A 22 7.77 4.89 9.72
CA ILE A 22 8.51 4.08 8.75
C ILE A 22 7.75 4.11 7.43
N ASP A 23 8.39 4.62 6.38
CA ASP A 23 7.87 4.49 5.02
C ASP A 23 8.21 3.10 4.45
N ILE A 24 7.17 2.29 4.24
CA ILE A 24 7.28 0.90 3.78
C ILE A 24 6.88 0.69 2.31
N GLY A 25 6.62 1.77 1.56
CA GLY A 25 6.48 1.74 0.10
C GLY A 25 5.54 0.65 -0.47
N HIS A 26 6.08 -0.25 -1.27
CA HIS A 26 5.36 -1.35 -1.95
C HIS A 26 5.57 -2.73 -1.27
N ILE A 27 5.84 -2.78 0.04
CA ILE A 27 6.13 -4.05 0.74
C ILE A 27 5.05 -5.13 0.54
N ASP A 28 3.77 -4.74 0.38
CA ASP A 28 2.66 -5.69 0.17
C ASP A 28 2.80 -6.47 -1.15
N SER A 29 3.11 -5.80 -2.26
CA SER A 29 3.28 -6.49 -3.56
C SER A 29 4.46 -7.47 -3.54
N GLU A 30 5.58 -7.08 -2.94
CA GLU A 30 6.75 -7.97 -2.78
C GLU A 30 6.45 -9.16 -1.85
N TYR A 31 5.70 -8.94 -0.77
CA TYR A 31 5.30 -10.01 0.14
C TYR A 31 4.37 -11.03 -0.53
N GLU A 32 3.43 -10.56 -1.36
CA GLU A 32 2.57 -11.44 -2.15
C GLU A 32 3.37 -12.24 -3.19
N TRP A 33 4.28 -11.59 -3.92
CA TRP A 33 5.16 -12.30 -4.87
C TRP A 33 6.05 -13.34 -4.19
N MET A 34 6.60 -13.02 -3.02
CA MET A 34 7.36 -13.97 -2.20
C MET A 34 6.50 -15.19 -1.83
N LYS A 35 5.26 -14.97 -1.37
CA LYS A 35 4.34 -16.07 -1.01
C LYS A 35 3.94 -16.92 -2.21
N MET A 36 3.78 -16.29 -3.39
CA MET A 36 3.45 -17.00 -4.63
C MET A 36 4.65 -17.77 -5.21
N GLY A 37 5.88 -17.46 -4.79
CA GLY A 37 7.09 -18.05 -5.35
C GLY A 37 7.31 -17.68 -6.82
N VAL A 38 6.77 -16.53 -7.27
CA VAL A 38 6.93 -16.07 -8.64
C VAL A 38 8.30 -15.46 -8.87
N THR A 39 8.84 -15.67 -10.06
CA THR A 39 10.16 -15.13 -10.46
C THR A 39 10.06 -13.85 -11.27
N ASN A 40 8.84 -13.36 -11.53
CA ASN A 40 8.54 -12.15 -12.27
C ASN A 40 7.40 -11.39 -11.60
N LYS A 41 7.26 -10.09 -11.90
CA LYS A 41 6.19 -9.24 -11.36
C LYS A 41 4.84 -9.60 -11.99
N VAL A 42 3.95 -10.19 -11.20
CA VAL A 42 2.60 -10.61 -11.63
C VAL A 42 1.55 -9.65 -11.08
N LYS A 43 0.59 -9.23 -11.91
CA LYS A 43 -0.54 -8.38 -11.47
C LYS A 43 -1.39 -9.12 -10.43
N ILE A 44 -1.69 -8.45 -9.32
CA ILE A 44 -2.60 -8.93 -8.28
C ILE A 44 -4.00 -8.36 -8.58
N PRO A 45 -5.05 -9.19 -8.69
CA PRO A 45 -6.33 -8.75 -9.27
C PRO A 45 -7.21 -7.94 -8.32
N HIS A 46 -7.03 -8.06 -7.01
CA HIS A 46 -7.95 -7.49 -6.01
C HIS A 46 -7.40 -6.29 -5.22
N LYS A 47 -6.22 -5.79 -5.60
CA LYS A 47 -5.56 -4.65 -4.96
C LYS A 47 -4.58 -3.96 -5.92
N HIS A 48 -4.04 -2.81 -5.50
CA HIS A 48 -2.90 -2.18 -6.18
C HIS A 48 -1.73 -3.17 -6.30
N THR A 49 -1.00 -3.11 -7.41
CA THR A 49 0.23 -3.90 -7.60
C THR A 49 1.37 -3.00 -8.00
N ALA A 50 2.50 -3.12 -7.31
CA ALA A 50 3.74 -2.43 -7.66
C ALA A 50 4.09 -2.62 -9.15
N GLU A 51 4.56 -1.55 -9.79
CA GLU A 51 4.89 -1.45 -11.23
C GLU A 51 3.71 -1.54 -12.20
N PHE A 52 2.53 -1.96 -11.74
CA PHE A 52 1.27 -1.80 -12.46
C PHE A 52 0.52 -0.59 -11.90
N ASN A 53 1.20 0.57 -11.92
CA ASN A 53 0.79 1.80 -11.22
C ASN A 53 -0.35 2.57 -11.91
N PHE A 54 -0.74 2.15 -13.11
CA PHE A 54 -2.01 2.58 -13.68
C PHE A 54 -3.07 1.62 -13.15
N ASP A 55 -3.91 2.10 -12.25
CA ASP A 55 -5.13 1.40 -11.86
C ASP A 55 -6.09 1.43 -13.05
N ASP A 56 -5.83 0.51 -13.97
CA ASP A 56 -6.45 0.28 -15.27
C ASP A 56 -7.93 -0.14 -15.19
N LYS A 57 -8.60 0.14 -14.06
CA LYS A 57 -9.96 -0.29 -13.69
C LYS A 57 -10.17 -1.81 -13.71
N GLN A 58 -9.10 -2.60 -13.86
CA GLN A 58 -9.17 -4.06 -13.82
C GLN A 58 -9.06 -4.61 -12.40
N VAL A 59 -8.64 -3.77 -11.44
CA VAL A 59 -8.62 -4.13 -10.02
C VAL A 59 -10.06 -4.30 -9.52
N LYS A 60 -10.39 -5.51 -9.07
CA LYS A 60 -11.69 -5.85 -8.47
C LYS A 60 -11.52 -5.99 -6.97
N LEU A 61 -11.86 -4.95 -6.23
CA LEU A 61 -11.77 -4.96 -4.77
C LEU A 61 -12.64 -6.09 -4.20
N GLU A 62 -12.07 -6.84 -3.27
CA GLU A 62 -12.79 -7.85 -2.50
C GLU A 62 -13.46 -7.20 -1.28
N LYS A 63 -14.58 -7.79 -0.85
CA LYS A 63 -15.21 -7.39 0.41
C LYS A 63 -14.41 -7.99 1.56
N ASP A 64 -13.90 -7.15 2.44
CA ASP A 64 -13.18 -7.56 3.65
C ASP A 64 -13.70 -6.77 4.86
N ASP A 65 -14.61 -7.41 5.61
CA ASP A 65 -15.23 -6.81 6.80
C ASP A 65 -14.20 -6.49 7.91
N ASN A 66 -13.02 -7.11 7.91
CA ASN A 66 -11.95 -6.80 8.87
C ASN A 66 -11.17 -5.56 8.42
N PHE A 67 -10.86 -5.44 7.14
CA PHE A 67 -10.28 -4.22 6.58
C PHE A 67 -11.21 -3.02 6.79
N ASP A 68 -12.50 -3.18 6.49
CA ASP A 68 -13.49 -2.10 6.61
C ASP A 68 -13.58 -1.55 8.05
N LYS A 69 -13.44 -2.42 9.06
CA LYS A 69 -13.42 -2.01 10.49
C LYS A 69 -12.14 -1.28 10.90
N GLN A 70 -11.06 -1.37 10.14
CA GLN A 70 -9.80 -0.68 10.43
C GLN A 70 -9.77 0.75 9.86
N ILE A 71 -10.71 1.11 8.97
CA ILE A 71 -10.81 2.45 8.41
C ILE A 71 -11.37 3.43 9.45
N ILE A 72 -10.57 4.42 9.83
CA ILE A 72 -10.97 5.47 10.79
C ILE A 72 -11.44 6.75 10.07
N SER A 73 -10.89 7.04 8.89
CA SER A 73 -11.25 8.19 8.06
C SER A 73 -10.86 7.96 6.60
N ILE A 74 -11.57 8.63 5.67
CA ILE A 74 -11.26 8.68 4.24
C ILE A 74 -10.95 10.13 3.89
N ILE A 75 -9.83 10.34 3.19
CA ILE A 75 -9.37 11.65 2.73
C ILE A 75 -9.22 11.56 1.21
N GLU A 76 -9.84 12.47 0.48
CA GLU A 76 -9.79 12.59 -0.98
C GLU A 76 -8.97 13.81 -1.41
#